data_AF-A0A7S1JWD1-F1
#
_entry.id   AF-A0A7S1JWD1-F1
#
_cell.length_a   1.000
_cell.length_b   1.000
_cell.length_c   1.000
_cell.angle_alpha   90.00
_cell.angle_beta   90.00
_cell.angle_gamma   90.00
#
_symmetry.space_group_name_H-M   'P 1'
#
loop_
_entity.id
_entity.type
_entity.pdbx_description
1 polymer ?
#
loop_
_entity_poly.entity_id
_entity_poly.type
_entity_poly.pdbx_seq_one_letter_code
_entity_poly.pdbx_strand_id
1 'polypeptide(L)'
;ELPAGHPYAEGYQRTDPVIRWSGWLYPSFSAFLLKRLLCRWRRQEGVGKLVLSARIGRDDFRCGRLLRTDDITEGQGIAVDYRLDWGNLNAADARDVRDVILSGWRPNETVAAHLCVWWGDIELYTTEESVAVQLLPLADRYPVSVGAAR
;
A
#
# COMPACT_ATOMS: atom_id res chain seq x y z
N GLU A 1 -6.44 24.54 -2.54
CA GLU A 1 -6.40 24.09 -3.94
C GLU A 1 -4.97 23.69 -4.28
N LEU A 2 -4.77 22.71 -5.16
CA LEU A 2 -3.43 22.27 -5.57
C LEU A 2 -2.86 23.20 -6.67
N PRO A 3 -1.53 23.40 -6.74
CA PRO A 3 -0.90 24.13 -7.84
C PRO A 3 -1.23 23.49 -9.21
N ALA A 4 -1.31 24.33 -10.24
CA ALA A 4 -1.45 23.85 -11.62
C ALA A 4 -0.27 22.94 -12.01
N GLY A 5 -0.57 21.80 -12.63
CA GLY A 5 0.43 20.79 -13.01
C GLY A 5 0.88 19.87 -11.87
N HIS A 6 0.29 19.97 -10.68
CA HIS A 6 0.55 18.98 -9.63
C HIS A 6 -0.06 17.61 -10.04
N PRO A 7 0.63 16.47 -9.85
CA PRO A 7 0.12 15.16 -10.27
C PRO A 7 -1.28 14.81 -9.72
N TYR A 8 -1.59 15.29 -8.51
CA TYR A 8 -2.93 15.09 -7.91
C TYR A 8 -3.97 16.14 -8.32
N ALA A 9 -3.60 17.14 -9.11
CA ALA A 9 -4.53 18.11 -9.67
C ALA A 9 -5.28 17.55 -10.89
N GLU A 10 -4.64 16.68 -11.69
CA GLU A 10 -5.27 16.03 -12.84
C GLU A 10 -6.33 14.99 -12.45
N GLY A 11 -6.26 14.45 -11.23
CA GLY A 11 -7.22 13.49 -10.67
C GLY A 11 -8.32 14.10 -9.80
N TYR A 12 -8.47 15.42 -9.74
CA TYR A 12 -9.41 16.06 -8.82
C TYR A 12 -10.86 15.72 -9.19
N GLN A 13 -11.49 14.87 -8.36
CA GLN A 13 -12.92 14.59 -8.42
C GLN A 13 -13.62 15.32 -7.28
N ARG A 14 -14.65 16.12 -7.60
CA ARG A 14 -15.38 16.92 -6.60
C ARG A 14 -16.03 16.04 -5.51
N THR A 15 -16.39 14.81 -5.85
CA THR A 15 -16.97 13.81 -4.95
C THR A 15 -15.93 13.00 -4.18
N ASP A 16 -14.67 13.03 -4.61
CA ASP A 16 -13.56 12.32 -3.96
C ASP A 16 -12.29 13.20 -3.94
N PRO A 17 -12.31 14.29 -3.14
CA PRO A 17 -11.28 15.32 -3.23
C PRO A 17 -9.96 14.86 -2.62
N VAL A 18 -8.87 15.48 -3.07
CA VAL A 18 -7.55 15.38 -2.44
C VAL A 18 -7.64 15.73 -0.95
N ILE A 19 -7.07 14.87 -0.10
CA ILE A 19 -7.04 15.07 1.36
C ILE A 19 -5.62 15.36 1.81
N ARG A 20 -5.47 16.40 2.62
CA ARG A 20 -4.26 16.65 3.40
C ARG A 20 -4.49 16.28 4.85
N TRP A 21 -3.58 15.50 5.42
CA TRP A 21 -3.59 15.18 6.83
C TRP A 21 -2.18 15.22 7.41
N SER A 22 -1.89 16.27 8.18
CA SER A 22 -0.53 16.57 8.66
C SER A 22 0.46 16.67 7.48
N GLY A 23 1.60 15.99 7.55
CA GLY A 23 2.59 15.94 6.47
C GLY A 23 2.22 15.04 5.29
N TRP A 24 1.07 14.36 5.32
CA TRP A 24 0.63 13.43 4.29
C TRP A 24 -0.38 14.05 3.33
N LEU A 25 -0.23 13.72 2.06
CA LEU A 25 -1.09 14.12 0.97
C LEU A 25 -1.64 12.88 0.26
N TYR A 26 -2.96 12.78 0.22
CA TYR A 26 -3.69 11.69 -0.42
C TYR A 26 -4.36 12.22 -1.70
N PRO A 27 -4.29 11.47 -2.82
CA PRO A 27 -4.89 11.89 -4.08
C PRO A 27 -6.42 11.94 -4.02
N SER A 28 -7.04 11.23 -3.07
CA SER A 28 -8.49 11.23 -2.87
C SER A 28 -8.88 10.95 -1.41
N PHE A 29 -10.15 11.17 -1.06
CA PHE A 29 -10.72 10.81 0.23
C PHE A 29 -10.84 9.29 0.40
N SER A 30 -11.16 8.56 -0.67
CA SER A 30 -11.13 7.10 -0.70
C SER A 30 -9.74 6.56 -0.36
N ALA A 31 -8.68 7.14 -0.96
CA ALA A 31 -7.30 6.77 -0.66
C ALA A 31 -6.95 7.01 0.82
N PHE A 32 -7.41 8.14 1.39
CA PHE A 32 -7.26 8.42 2.82
C PHE A 32 -7.97 7.36 3.68
N LEU A 33 -9.23 7.02 3.37
CA LEU A 33 -9.99 6.01 4.12
C LEU A 33 -9.33 4.63 4.06
N LEU A 34 -8.93 4.18 2.87
CA LEU A 34 -8.23 2.91 2.70
C LEU A 34 -6.93 2.90 3.50
N LYS A 35 -6.14 3.98 3.47
CA LYS A 35 -4.93 4.05 4.31
C LYS A 35 -5.25 3.90 5.80
N ARG A 36 -6.31 4.55 6.28
CA ARG A 36 -6.73 4.48 7.68
C ARG A 36 -7.21 3.08 8.06
N LEU A 37 -7.93 2.42 7.17
CA LEU A 37 -8.35 1.02 7.32
C LEU A 37 -7.14 0.09 7.44
N LEU A 38 -6.21 0.14 6.48
CA LEU A 38 -5.01 -0.70 6.48
C LEU A 38 -4.13 -0.45 7.71
N CYS A 39 -3.99 0.82 8.14
CA CYS A 39 -3.27 1.19 9.36
C CYS A 39 -3.87 0.59 10.63
N ARG A 40 -5.20 0.49 10.71
CA ARG A 40 -5.88 -0.11 11.86
C ARG A 40 -5.75 -1.63 11.82
N TRP A 41 -5.99 -2.22 10.65
CA TRP A 41 -5.92 -3.66 10.45
C TRP A 41 -4.56 -4.23 10.86
N ARG A 42 -3.43 -3.64 10.41
CA ARG A 42 -2.08 -4.10 10.80
C ARG A 42 -1.74 -3.95 12.28
N ARG A 43 -2.50 -3.15 13.03
CA ARG A 43 -2.28 -2.91 14.48
C ARG A 43 -3.24 -3.71 15.35
N GLN A 44 -4.25 -4.33 14.76
CA GLN A 44 -5.22 -5.10 15.51
C GLN A 44 -4.65 -6.48 15.80
N GLU A 45 -4.49 -6.77 17.09
CA GLU A 45 -3.98 -8.04 17.57
C GLU A 45 -4.81 -9.21 17.02
N GLY A 46 -4.12 -10.21 16.46
CA GLY A 46 -4.74 -11.40 15.88
C GLY A 46 -5.35 -11.24 14.48
N VAL A 47 -5.32 -10.05 13.86
CA VAL A 47 -5.95 -9.84 12.54
C VAL A 47 -4.92 -9.69 11.42
N GLY A 48 -4.09 -8.65 11.44
CA GLY A 48 -3.06 -8.44 10.42
C GLY A 48 -1.67 -8.80 10.95
N LYS A 49 -1.05 -9.85 10.41
CA LYS A 49 0.30 -10.29 10.81
C LYS A 49 1.31 -9.88 9.74
N LEU A 50 2.43 -9.27 10.16
CA LEU A 50 3.57 -9.01 9.28
C LEU A 50 4.29 -10.33 8.98
N VAL A 51 4.24 -10.80 7.74
CA VAL A 51 4.83 -12.09 7.34
C VAL A 51 6.10 -11.92 6.51
N LEU A 52 6.28 -10.77 5.86
CA LEU A 52 7.50 -10.40 5.15
C LEU A 52 7.84 -8.96 5.48
N SER A 53 9.11 -8.70 5.79
CA SER A 53 9.71 -7.38 5.78
C SER A 53 11.03 -7.47 5.03
N ALA A 54 11.19 -6.68 3.98
CA ALA A 54 12.36 -6.70 3.12
C ALA A 54 12.79 -5.28 2.79
N ARG A 55 14.09 -5.01 2.97
CA ARG A 55 14.70 -3.74 2.58
C ARG A 55 15.32 -3.88 1.20
N ILE A 56 14.78 -3.16 0.23
CA ILE A 56 15.28 -3.06 -1.14
C ILE A 56 16.28 -1.91 -1.27
N GLY A 57 16.09 -0.84 -0.48
CA GLY A 57 16.91 0.35 -0.57
C GLY A 57 16.27 1.43 -1.44
N ARG A 58 16.46 2.68 -1.04
CA ARG A 58 15.78 3.84 -1.62
C ARG A 58 16.19 4.10 -3.07
N ASP A 59 17.47 3.89 -3.38
CA ASP A 59 18.06 4.19 -4.69
C ASP A 59 17.96 3.00 -5.66
N ASP A 60 17.34 1.91 -5.23
CA ASP A 60 17.10 0.75 -6.07
C ASP A 60 15.97 1.04 -7.06
N PHE A 61 16.24 0.84 -8.34
CA PHE A 61 15.27 1.05 -9.41
C PHE A 61 13.99 0.22 -9.24
N ARG A 62 14.06 -0.93 -8.54
CA ARG A 62 12.90 -1.79 -8.23
C ARG A 62 11.95 -1.11 -7.27
N CYS A 63 12.44 -0.32 -6.31
CA CYS A 63 11.61 0.46 -5.41
C CYS A 63 10.85 1.54 -6.19
N GLY A 64 11.55 2.27 -7.06
CA GLY A 64 10.94 3.28 -7.93
C GLY A 64 9.90 2.67 -8.88
N ARG A 65 10.18 1.48 -9.43
CA ARG A 65 9.22 0.74 -10.25
C ARG A 65 7.98 0.40 -9.45
N LEU A 66 8.08 -0.24 -8.29
CA LEU A 66 6.91 -0.64 -7.48
C LEU A 66 6.01 0.53 -7.09
N LEU A 67 6.59 1.70 -6.81
CA LEU A 67 5.85 2.92 -6.50
C LEU A 67 5.19 3.56 -7.74
N ARG A 68 5.68 3.27 -8.94
CA ARG A 68 5.21 3.87 -10.21
C ARG A 68 4.54 2.90 -11.16
N THR A 69 4.49 1.60 -10.87
CA THR A 69 3.85 0.59 -11.74
C THR A 69 2.39 1.01 -11.94
N ASP A 70 1.99 1.27 -13.18
CA ASP A 70 0.69 1.86 -13.55
C ASP A 70 -0.41 0.79 -13.78
N ASP A 71 -0.12 -0.47 -13.46
CA ASP A 71 -0.79 -1.62 -14.08
C ASP A 71 -1.31 -2.65 -13.06
N ILE A 72 -1.66 -2.24 -11.84
CA ILE A 72 -2.53 -3.05 -10.97
C ILE A 72 -3.97 -2.84 -11.44
N THR A 73 -4.47 -3.77 -12.24
CA THR A 73 -5.87 -3.76 -12.66
C THR A 73 -6.80 -4.03 -11.47
N GLU A 74 -8.07 -3.59 -11.52
CA GLU A 74 -9.08 -3.90 -10.49
C GLU A 74 -9.24 -5.42 -10.26
N GLY A 75 -8.86 -6.23 -11.25
CA GLY A 75 -8.84 -7.69 -11.15
C GLY A 75 -7.69 -8.26 -10.32
N GLN A 76 -6.60 -7.51 -10.16
CA GLN A 76 -5.37 -7.95 -9.47
C GLN A 76 -5.23 -7.36 -8.08
N GLY A 77 -5.76 -6.16 -7.83
CA GLY A 77 -5.63 -5.51 -6.55
C GLY A 77 -6.20 -4.11 -6.51
N ILE A 78 -6.11 -3.50 -5.33
CA ILE A 78 -6.45 -2.08 -5.14
C ILE A 78 -5.19 -1.37 -4.70
N ALA A 79 -4.63 -0.54 -5.57
CA ALA A 79 -3.48 0.30 -5.28
C ALA A 79 -3.92 1.63 -4.63
N VAL A 80 -3.21 2.03 -3.58
CA VAL A 80 -3.45 3.28 -2.84
C VAL A 80 -2.14 4.03 -2.74
N ASP A 81 -2.03 5.07 -3.55
CA ASP A 81 -0.87 5.96 -3.58
C ASP A 81 -1.08 7.16 -2.68
N TYR A 82 -0.03 7.57 -1.97
CA TYR A 82 -0.02 8.79 -1.19
C TYR A 82 1.40 9.28 -0.96
N ARG A 83 1.54 10.54 -0.58
CA ARG A 83 2.83 11.23 -0.51
C ARG A 83 3.07 11.81 0.88
N LEU A 84 4.26 11.63 1.42
CA LEU A 84 4.76 12.42 2.54
C LEU A 84 5.54 13.61 1.99
N ASP A 85 5.00 14.81 2.16
CA ASP A 85 5.61 16.06 1.72
C ASP A 85 5.89 17.02 2.87
N TRP A 86 5.72 16.55 4.11
CA TRP A 86 5.94 17.31 5.35
C TRP A 86 5.12 18.60 5.45
N GLY A 87 4.00 18.70 4.74
CA GLY A 87 3.20 19.93 4.72
C GLY A 87 3.57 20.88 3.57
N ASN A 88 4.60 20.56 2.80
CA ASN A 88 5.14 21.39 1.74
C ASN A 88 5.03 20.68 0.40
N LEU A 89 4.08 21.12 -0.43
CA LEU A 89 3.86 20.59 -1.79
C LEU A 89 5.09 20.67 -2.71
N ASN A 90 6.05 21.54 -2.38
CA ASN A 90 7.28 21.74 -3.14
C ASN A 90 8.51 21.10 -2.45
N ALA A 91 8.31 20.18 -1.49
CA ALA A 91 9.41 19.50 -0.81
C ALA A 91 10.26 18.71 -1.83
N ALA A 92 11.54 19.04 -1.93
CA ALA A 92 12.48 18.39 -2.84
C ALA A 92 12.74 16.91 -2.47
N ASP A 93 12.48 16.54 -1.23
CA ASP A 93 12.65 15.20 -0.68
C ASP A 93 11.30 14.52 -0.36
N ALA A 94 10.21 14.96 -1.00
CA ALA A 94 8.91 14.32 -0.89
C ALA A 94 9.01 12.81 -1.18
N ARG A 95 8.23 12.02 -0.44
CA ARG A 95 8.33 10.57 -0.46
C ARG A 95 7.00 9.96 -0.87
N ASP A 96 7.02 9.27 -1.99
CA ASP A 96 5.87 8.49 -2.45
C ASP A 96 5.81 7.17 -1.68
N VAL A 97 4.58 6.76 -1.38
CA VAL A 97 4.26 5.54 -0.66
C VAL A 97 3.08 4.89 -1.36
N ARG A 98 3.11 3.56 -1.43
CA ARG A 98 2.06 2.77 -2.03
C ARG A 98 1.64 1.65 -1.10
N ASP A 99 0.35 1.55 -0.83
CA ASP A 99 -0.25 0.33 -0.30
C ASP A 99 -0.97 -0.41 -1.43
N VAL A 100 -0.90 -1.74 -1.46
CA VAL A 100 -1.62 -2.57 -2.43
C VAL A 100 -2.40 -3.62 -1.68
N ILE A 101 -3.73 -3.61 -1.80
CA ILE A 101 -4.57 -4.69 -1.31
C ILE A 101 -4.53 -5.82 -2.36
N LEU A 102 -4.06 -7.00 -1.96
CA LEU A 102 -3.82 -8.19 -2.81
C LEU A 102 -4.90 -9.28 -2.68
N SER A 103 -5.54 -9.40 -1.51
CA SER A 103 -6.80 -10.13 -1.34
C SER A 103 -7.63 -9.56 -0.18
N GLY A 104 -8.86 -10.05 -0.01
CA GLY A 104 -9.76 -9.77 1.12
C GLY A 104 -10.80 -8.69 0.88
N TRP A 105 -10.99 -8.24 -0.37
CA TRP A 105 -12.04 -7.28 -0.73
C TRP A 105 -13.20 -7.91 -1.50
N ARG A 106 -13.08 -9.17 -1.91
CA ARG A 106 -14.15 -9.89 -2.61
C ARG A 106 -14.99 -10.73 -1.66
N PRO A 107 -16.30 -10.92 -1.93
CA PRO A 107 -17.22 -11.63 -1.02
C PRO A 107 -16.82 -13.07 -0.64
N ASN A 108 -15.99 -13.73 -1.45
CA ASN A 108 -15.59 -15.13 -1.25
C ASN A 108 -14.15 -15.29 -0.73
N GLU A 109 -13.46 -14.18 -0.45
CA GLU A 109 -12.10 -14.22 0.08
C GLU A 109 -12.13 -14.31 1.60
N THR A 110 -11.50 -15.36 2.15
CA THR A 110 -11.35 -15.56 3.59
C THR A 110 -10.02 -15.04 4.12
N VAL A 111 -9.07 -14.81 3.21
CA VAL A 111 -7.74 -14.28 3.48
C VAL A 111 -7.68 -12.87 2.91
N ALA A 112 -7.29 -11.93 3.75
CA ALA A 112 -6.94 -10.60 3.33
C ALA A 112 -5.42 -10.44 3.38
N ALA A 113 -4.83 -9.89 2.31
CA ALA A 113 -3.42 -9.58 2.22
C ALA A 113 -3.21 -8.19 1.66
N HIS A 114 -2.25 -7.44 2.19
CA HIS A 114 -1.82 -6.17 1.59
C HIS A 114 -0.31 -5.95 1.70
N LEU A 115 0.23 -5.31 0.67
CA LEU A 115 1.61 -4.90 0.56
C LEU A 115 1.73 -3.42 0.92
N CYS A 116 2.75 -3.05 1.68
CA CYS A 116 3.13 -1.67 1.96
C CYS A 116 4.53 -1.44 1.40
N VAL A 117 4.68 -0.50 0.48
CA VAL A 117 5.96 -0.12 -0.14
C VAL A 117 6.26 1.31 0.27
N TRP A 118 7.28 1.48 1.11
CA TRP A 118 7.63 2.78 1.66
C TRP A 118 9.12 2.87 1.93
N TRP A 119 9.75 3.98 1.55
CA TRP A 119 11.14 4.31 1.92
C TRP A 119 12.21 3.24 1.61
N GLY A 120 11.99 2.44 0.57
CA GLY A 120 12.88 1.34 0.21
C GLY A 120 12.64 0.07 1.00
N ASP A 121 11.60 0.01 1.82
CA ASP A 121 11.11 -1.17 2.52
C ASP A 121 9.81 -1.68 1.87
N ILE A 122 9.67 -3.00 1.91
CA ILE A 122 8.46 -3.72 1.54
C ILE A 122 8.00 -4.55 2.72
N GLU A 123 6.72 -4.43 3.04
CA GLU A 123 6.07 -5.20 4.08
C GLU A 123 4.84 -5.91 3.51
N LEU A 124 4.68 -7.20 3.81
CA LEU A 124 3.46 -7.96 3.49
C LEU A 124 2.74 -8.29 4.80
N TYR A 125 1.48 -7.87 4.87
CA TYR A 125 0.57 -8.18 5.96
C TYR A 125 -0.52 -9.13 5.48
N THR A 126 -0.89 -10.10 6.30
CA THR A 126 -1.98 -11.03 5.98
C THR A 126 -2.77 -11.49 7.21
N THR A 127 -4.02 -11.90 6.99
CA THR A 127 -4.85 -12.67 7.93
C THR A 127 -4.70 -14.19 7.77
N GLU A 128 -3.93 -14.65 6.78
CA GLU A 128 -3.69 -16.08 6.55
C GLU A 128 -2.97 -16.70 7.75
N GLU A 129 -3.54 -17.78 8.28
CA GLU A 129 -2.87 -18.58 9.29
C GLU A 129 -1.74 -19.38 8.67
N SER A 130 -0.60 -19.44 9.36
CA SER A 130 0.56 -20.20 8.88
C SER A 130 0.20 -21.68 8.86
N VAL A 131 0.21 -22.30 7.68
CA VAL A 131 -0.08 -23.75 7.54
C VAL A 131 1.14 -24.63 7.84
N ALA A 132 2.31 -24.01 8.01
CA ALA A 132 3.59 -24.69 8.13
C ALA A 132 4.46 -24.13 9.27
N VAL A 133 5.46 -24.92 9.67
CA VAL A 133 6.47 -24.52 10.66
C VAL A 133 7.28 -23.33 10.14
N GLN A 134 7.69 -22.43 11.05
CA GLN A 134 8.33 -21.15 10.74
C GLN A 134 9.60 -21.24 9.86
N LEU A 135 10.25 -22.40 9.80
CA LEU A 135 11.45 -22.65 9.00
C LEU A 135 11.17 -22.87 7.50
N LEU A 136 9.92 -23.05 7.10
CA LEU A 136 9.56 -23.25 5.69
C LEU A 136 9.47 -21.90 4.94
N PRO A 137 9.74 -21.92 3.62
CA PRO A 137 9.58 -20.76 2.74
C PRO A 137 8.22 -20.07 2.92
N LEU A 138 8.18 -18.74 2.68
CA LEU A 138 6.94 -17.98 2.83
C LEU A 138 5.81 -18.48 1.92
N ALA A 139 6.13 -18.93 0.71
CA ALA A 139 5.15 -19.50 -0.22
C ALA A 139 4.51 -20.79 0.32
N ASP A 140 5.21 -21.52 1.18
CA ASP A 140 4.71 -22.75 1.80
C ASP A 140 3.94 -22.46 3.10
N ARG A 141 4.28 -21.38 3.80
CA ARG A 141 3.60 -20.94 5.02
C ARG A 141 2.31 -20.16 4.75
N TYR A 142 2.32 -19.34 3.70
CA TYR A 142 1.24 -18.42 3.33
C TYR A 142 0.93 -18.50 1.82
N PRO A 143 0.52 -19.69 1.32
CA PRO A 143 0.31 -19.92 -0.10
C PRO A 143 -0.71 -18.97 -0.72
N VAL A 144 -1.77 -18.57 0.00
CA VAL A 144 -2.80 -17.68 -0.55
C VAL A 144 -2.26 -16.26 -0.71
N SER A 145 -1.62 -15.74 0.33
CA SER A 145 -1.11 -14.36 0.37
C SER A 145 0.08 -14.17 -0.56
N VAL A 146 0.99 -15.14 -0.60
CA VAL A 146 2.15 -15.10 -1.51
C VAL A 146 1.71 -15.38 -2.94
N GLY A 147 0.70 -16.23 -3.16
CA GLY A 147 0.09 -16.45 -4.46
C GLY A 147 -0.54 -15.17 -5.03
N ALA A 148 -1.24 -14.40 -4.21
CA ALA A 148 -1.83 -13.12 -4.60
C ALA A 148 -0.80 -12.02 -4.91
N ALA A 149 0.44 -12.17 -4.43
CA ALA A 149 1.53 -11.21 -4.64
C ALA A 149 2.38 -11.49 -5.89
N ARG A 150 2.12 -12.59 -6.62
CA ARG A 150 2.86 -13.03 -7.82
C ARG A 150 2.20 -12.53 -9.10
#